data_AF-A0A1W6K015-F1
#
_entry.id   AF-A0A1W6K015-F1
#
_cell.length_a   1.000
_cell.length_b   1.000
_cell.length_c   1.000
_cell.angle_alpha   90.00
_cell.angle_beta   90.00
_cell.angle_gamma   90.00
#
_symmetry.space_group_name_H-M   'P 1'
#
loop_
_entity.id
_entity.type
_entity.pdbx_description
1 polymer ?
#
loop_
_entity_poly.entity_id
_entity_poly.type
_entity_poly.pdbx_seq_one_letter_code
_entity_poly.pdbx_strand_id
1 'polypeptide(L)'
;MLFITSKLFMVSRIVMILNRIKELADYGEIIAGDKKERKIVSKIKSFFNYYDEINIIPIPVLNYSESHEIYSKDIIDCEYLPYSPSADLEVDIVKDFKECNENKAILINLNHIYEINKYYFLSNKYNCSAVIFATDKKSKFVIKNTPYLNLFPTSPPKIPAIIISSKELSKIDNKIVIKSKVNIRESIGYILEVILNSKSDKKIFVTSHHDHFFNGEHDNLLSVSLLPEIKSEKYELHLISFTAEEMGALGYTSFSWSYGSRYFINNYLKKLDNIILNINLDNIDPENPLIKATPGISNIVNNLSIRHKSNIEIYSDGYSFIKSGVPSLTIEGHDKDYHTVDDIVGTSEEKYISNIVDNINKIISSEILIDYNEMKEEIKNTAKKLPIGLKSILINVIDNLDYETYKNLLKLYGGILDLEKPFIITSLFHKLIGLHDVKSQVYLEGKPAIEISSDKEEYVNEMKKIFENEYINIIYDISKKFL
;
A
#
# COMPACT_ATOMS: atom_id res chain seq x y z
N MET A 1 25.65 31.56 21.49
CA MET A 1 25.68 30.27 22.22
C MET A 1 24.47 29.38 21.88
N LEU A 2 23.24 29.92 21.79
CA LEU A 2 22.03 29.16 21.37
C LEU A 2 22.02 28.59 19.93
N PHE A 3 22.70 29.23 18.97
CA PHE A 3 22.76 28.76 17.58
C PHE A 3 23.71 27.58 17.36
N ILE A 4 24.72 27.42 18.23
CA ILE A 4 25.69 26.33 18.11
C ILE A 4 25.09 25.03 18.66
N THR A 5 24.29 25.12 19.72
CA THR A 5 23.63 23.96 20.32
C THR A 5 22.55 23.39 19.39
N SER A 6 21.68 24.21 18.80
CA SER A 6 20.62 23.71 17.90
C SER A 6 21.15 22.99 16.67
N LYS A 7 22.23 23.51 16.06
CA LYS A 7 22.88 22.88 14.90
C LYS A 7 23.54 21.55 15.26
N LEU A 8 24.15 21.45 16.45
CA LEU A 8 24.75 20.20 16.94
C LEU A 8 23.68 19.11 17.18
N PHE A 9 22.55 19.49 17.80
CA PHE A 9 21.43 18.57 18.03
C PHE A 9 20.81 18.05 16.73
N MET A 10 20.63 18.92 15.73
CA MET A 10 20.08 18.52 14.43
C MET A 10 21.02 17.55 13.69
N VAL A 11 22.32 17.84 13.67
CA VAL A 11 23.33 16.94 13.08
C VAL A 11 23.36 15.59 13.82
N SER A 12 23.30 15.60 15.15
CA SER A 12 23.24 14.37 15.95
C SER A 12 21.99 13.54 15.67
N ARG A 13 20.84 14.18 15.41
CA ARG A 13 19.57 13.49 15.10
C ARG A 13 19.61 12.85 13.72
N ILE A 14 20.05 13.58 12.70
CA ILE A 14 20.17 13.05 11.32
C ILE A 14 21.10 11.85 11.30
N VAL A 15 22.30 11.97 11.89
CA VAL A 15 23.28 10.88 11.97
C VAL A 15 22.68 9.65 12.66
N MET A 16 21.92 9.85 13.73
CA MET A 16 21.25 8.75 14.42
C MET A 16 20.18 8.07 13.56
N ILE A 17 19.34 8.82 12.85
CA ILE A 17 18.31 8.25 11.94
C ILE A 17 18.98 7.47 10.81
N LEU A 18 20.02 8.03 10.19
CA LEU A 18 20.75 7.33 9.11
C LEU A 18 21.41 6.04 9.60
N ASN A 19 22.01 6.05 10.79
CA ASN A 19 22.56 4.85 11.39
C ASN A 19 21.47 3.78 11.61
N ARG A 20 20.27 4.16 12.06
CA ARG A 20 19.15 3.22 12.20
C ARG A 20 18.76 2.60 10.85
N ILE A 21 18.67 3.41 9.79
CA ILE A 21 18.35 2.91 8.44
C ILE A 21 19.37 1.87 8.01
N LYS A 22 20.67 2.18 8.11
CA LYS A 22 21.74 1.24 7.72
C LYS A 22 21.76 -0.02 8.59
N GLU A 23 21.59 0.12 9.91
CA GLU A 23 21.50 -1.02 10.82
C GLU A 23 20.31 -1.94 10.54
N LEU A 24 19.20 -1.39 10.02
CA LEU A 24 18.03 -2.17 9.61
C LEU A 24 18.27 -2.81 8.23
N ALA A 25 18.84 -2.08 7.27
CA ALA A 25 19.16 -2.56 5.93
C ALA A 25 20.20 -3.70 5.95
N ASP A 26 21.09 -3.74 6.96
CA ASP A 26 22.06 -4.82 7.16
C ASP A 26 21.42 -6.21 7.41
N TYR A 27 20.13 -6.27 7.76
CA TYR A 27 19.40 -7.54 7.81
C TYR A 27 19.09 -8.10 6.40
N GLY A 28 19.24 -7.27 5.37
CA GLY A 28 18.75 -7.47 4.01
C GLY A 28 17.23 -7.52 3.95
N GLU A 29 16.73 -7.94 2.80
CA GLU A 29 15.30 -8.12 2.52
C GLU A 29 14.56 -8.84 3.66
N ILE A 30 13.43 -8.26 4.06
CA ILE A 30 12.55 -8.78 5.11
C ILE A 30 11.23 -9.20 4.50
N ILE A 31 11.02 -10.50 4.44
CA ILE A 31 9.76 -11.11 4.03
C ILE A 31 8.92 -11.44 5.26
N ALA A 32 7.63 -11.12 5.21
CA ALA A 32 6.69 -11.46 6.27
C ALA A 32 6.73 -12.96 6.63
N GLY A 33 6.78 -13.24 7.93
CA GLY A 33 6.85 -14.57 8.50
C GLY A 33 8.23 -15.23 8.40
N ASP A 34 9.27 -14.51 8.00
CA ASP A 34 10.64 -15.03 7.97
C ASP A 34 11.34 -14.96 9.34
N LYS A 35 12.35 -15.79 9.53
CA LYS A 35 13.14 -15.84 10.78
C LYS A 35 13.85 -14.51 11.06
N LYS A 36 14.20 -13.74 10.04
CA LYS A 36 14.86 -12.44 10.19
C LYS A 36 13.92 -11.36 10.72
N GLU A 37 12.63 -11.44 10.40
CA GLU A 37 11.63 -10.44 10.79
C GLU A 37 11.58 -10.23 12.31
N ARG A 38 11.57 -11.32 13.10
CA ARG A 38 11.59 -11.19 14.56
C ARG A 38 12.84 -10.45 15.08
N LYS A 39 13.97 -10.58 14.38
CA LYS A 39 15.20 -9.86 14.74
C LYS A 39 15.09 -8.38 14.40
N ILE A 40 14.57 -8.03 13.21
CA ILE A 40 14.38 -6.62 12.84
C ILE A 40 13.38 -5.94 13.77
N VAL A 41 12.26 -6.60 14.13
CA VAL A 41 11.30 -6.09 15.11
C VAL A 41 11.96 -5.85 16.48
N SER A 42 12.80 -6.77 16.94
CA SER A 42 13.56 -6.59 18.18
C SER A 42 14.55 -5.42 18.10
N LYS A 43 15.13 -5.19 16.91
CA LYS A 43 16.05 -4.09 16.64
C LYS A 43 15.30 -2.74 16.63
N ILE A 44 14.17 -2.65 15.95
CA ILE A 44 13.32 -1.46 15.91
C ILE A 44 12.88 -1.09 17.34
N LYS A 45 12.43 -2.08 18.12
CA LYS A 45 12.12 -1.89 19.55
C LYS A 45 13.26 -1.25 20.32
N SER A 46 14.51 -1.62 20.04
CA SER A 46 15.68 -1.09 20.75
C SER A 46 15.97 0.39 20.47
N PHE A 47 15.38 0.98 19.43
CA PHE A 47 15.56 2.41 19.11
C PHE A 47 14.72 3.33 20.00
N PHE A 48 13.71 2.80 20.70
CA PHE A 48 12.86 3.58 21.59
C PHE A 48 13.49 3.70 22.98
N ASN A 49 13.88 4.93 23.34
CA ASN A 49 14.47 5.23 24.66
C ASN A 49 13.41 5.41 25.77
N TYR A 50 12.18 5.76 25.39
CA TYR A 50 11.08 6.02 26.31
C TYR A 50 9.80 5.45 25.71
N TYR A 51 9.05 4.71 26.51
CA TYR A 51 7.74 4.16 26.18
C TYR A 51 7.00 3.81 27.46
N ASP A 52 5.67 3.85 27.42
CA ASP A 52 4.82 3.39 28.52
C ASP A 52 4.45 1.91 28.35
N GLU A 53 4.16 1.50 27.12
CA GLU A 53 3.84 0.10 26.77
C GLU A 53 4.45 -0.27 25.41
N ILE A 54 4.83 -1.54 25.24
CA ILE A 54 5.26 -2.10 23.96
C ILE A 54 4.58 -3.44 23.76
N ASN A 55 3.88 -3.56 22.64
CA ASN A 55 3.22 -4.77 22.19
C ASN A 55 3.94 -5.34 20.96
N ILE A 56 4.14 -6.66 20.97
CA ILE A 56 4.57 -7.42 19.79
C ILE A 56 3.43 -8.38 19.47
N ILE A 57 2.72 -8.11 18.39
CA ILE A 57 1.45 -8.77 18.08
C ILE A 57 1.71 -9.75 16.94
N PRO A 58 1.63 -11.07 17.19
CA PRO A 58 1.77 -12.06 16.14
C PRO A 58 0.51 -12.11 15.27
N ILE A 59 0.70 -12.15 13.95
CA ILE A 59 -0.39 -12.32 12.99
C ILE A 59 -0.08 -13.46 12.02
N PRO A 60 -1.08 -14.22 11.55
CA PRO A 60 -0.86 -15.24 10.54
C PRO A 60 -0.56 -14.59 9.19
N VAL A 61 0.50 -15.04 8.51
CA VAL A 61 0.92 -14.51 7.20
C VAL A 61 1.33 -15.64 6.27
N LEU A 62 1.36 -15.35 4.98
CA LEU A 62 1.89 -16.24 3.96
C LEU A 62 3.38 -15.95 3.74
N ASN A 63 4.25 -16.83 4.23
CA ASN A 63 5.69 -16.69 4.01
C ASN A 63 6.09 -17.24 2.64
N TYR A 64 6.93 -16.50 1.94
CA TYR A 64 7.48 -16.85 0.63
C TYR A 64 9.00 -17.02 0.72
N SER A 65 9.51 -18.04 0.03
CA SER A 65 10.94 -18.25 -0.18
C SER A 65 11.15 -18.99 -1.49
N GLU A 66 12.26 -18.72 -2.16
CA GLU A 66 12.55 -19.29 -3.46
C GLU A 66 14.04 -19.51 -3.66
N SER A 67 14.36 -20.38 -4.62
CA SER A 67 15.70 -20.49 -5.23
C SER A 67 15.51 -20.74 -6.71
N HIS A 68 16.26 -20.03 -7.55
CA HIS A 68 16.16 -20.16 -8.99
C HIS A 68 17.52 -20.17 -9.68
N GLU A 69 17.54 -20.77 -10.87
CA GLU A 69 18.63 -20.71 -11.84
C GLU A 69 17.97 -20.55 -13.22
N ILE A 70 18.24 -19.42 -13.86
CA ILE A 70 17.62 -19.05 -15.14
C ILE A 70 18.74 -18.76 -16.13
N TYR A 71 18.70 -19.40 -17.28
CA TYR A 71 19.72 -19.25 -18.30
C TYR A 71 19.17 -19.34 -19.72
N SER A 72 19.87 -18.73 -20.65
CA SER A 72 19.62 -18.80 -22.08
C SER A 72 20.95 -19.09 -22.79
N LYS A 73 21.61 -18.07 -23.36
CA LYS A 73 23.01 -18.21 -23.83
C LYS A 73 23.96 -18.38 -22.66
N ASP A 74 23.71 -17.63 -21.60
CA ASP A 74 24.43 -17.61 -20.33
C ASP A 74 23.43 -17.53 -19.16
N ILE A 75 23.94 -17.63 -17.93
CA ILE A 75 23.15 -17.38 -16.72
C ILE A 75 22.69 -15.93 -16.67
N ILE A 76 21.40 -15.74 -16.40
CA ILE A 76 20.72 -14.46 -16.35
C ILE A 76 20.61 -14.01 -14.88
N ASP A 77 21.13 -12.83 -14.57
CA ASP A 77 20.89 -12.18 -13.28
C ASP A 77 19.47 -11.62 -13.24
N CYS A 78 18.62 -12.18 -12.41
CA CYS A 78 17.19 -11.92 -12.43
C CYS A 78 16.57 -12.10 -11.06
N GLU A 79 15.28 -11.76 -10.96
CA GLU A 79 14.48 -12.02 -9.78
C GLU A 79 13.29 -12.87 -10.16
N TYR A 80 13.05 -13.92 -9.37
CA TYR A 80 11.86 -14.74 -9.46
C TYR A 80 10.73 -14.08 -8.67
N LEU A 81 9.72 -13.56 -9.37
CA LEU A 81 8.75 -12.67 -8.75
C LEU A 81 7.95 -13.38 -7.63
N PRO A 82 7.71 -12.70 -6.49
CA PRO A 82 6.98 -13.27 -5.37
C PRO A 82 5.66 -13.93 -5.76
N TYR A 83 5.43 -15.14 -5.25
CA TYR A 83 4.31 -16.04 -5.54
C TYR A 83 4.29 -16.71 -6.93
N SER A 84 5.33 -16.55 -7.75
CA SER A 84 5.54 -17.43 -8.91
C SER A 84 5.58 -18.90 -8.49
N PRO A 85 5.04 -19.84 -9.28
CA PRO A 85 5.08 -21.27 -8.96
C PRO A 85 6.50 -21.84 -9.14
N SER A 86 6.77 -23.04 -8.63
CA SER A 86 8.02 -23.76 -8.97
C SER A 86 8.01 -24.15 -10.46
N ALA A 87 9.19 -24.26 -11.07
CA ALA A 87 9.33 -24.60 -12.49
C ALA A 87 10.59 -25.40 -12.78
N ASP A 88 10.49 -26.27 -13.78
CA ASP A 88 11.61 -26.89 -14.48
C ASP A 88 11.18 -27.02 -15.94
N LEU A 89 11.47 -25.98 -16.73
CA LEU A 89 10.99 -25.87 -18.11
C LEU A 89 12.03 -25.25 -19.04
N GLU A 90 12.01 -25.68 -20.29
CA GLU A 90 12.71 -25.05 -21.42
C GLU A 90 11.67 -24.63 -22.45
N VAL A 91 11.64 -23.34 -22.80
CA VAL A 91 10.61 -22.77 -23.69
C VAL A 91 11.20 -21.77 -24.67
N ASP A 92 10.54 -21.63 -25.82
CA ASP A 92 10.87 -20.61 -26.81
C ASP A 92 10.35 -19.24 -26.33
N ILE A 93 11.03 -18.16 -26.71
CA ILE A 93 10.67 -16.79 -26.33
C ILE A 93 9.97 -16.09 -27.49
N VAL A 94 8.84 -15.45 -27.21
CA VAL A 94 8.10 -14.61 -28.14
C VAL A 94 7.93 -13.19 -27.59
N LYS A 95 7.55 -12.26 -28.47
CA LYS A 95 7.27 -10.85 -28.12
C LYS A 95 5.82 -10.42 -28.40
N ASP A 96 5.07 -11.25 -29.14
CA ASP A 96 3.64 -11.04 -29.39
C ASP A 96 2.83 -12.10 -28.63
N PHE A 97 1.86 -11.64 -27.83
CA PHE A 97 0.92 -12.51 -27.11
C PHE A 97 0.20 -13.50 -28.02
N LYS A 98 -0.07 -13.15 -29.28
CA LYS A 98 -0.75 -14.06 -30.23
C LYS A 98 0.08 -15.29 -30.58
N GLU A 99 1.39 -15.23 -30.37
CA GLU A 99 2.28 -16.35 -30.63
C GLU A 99 2.42 -17.30 -29.43
N CYS A 100 1.94 -16.90 -28.24
CA CYS A 100 2.03 -17.71 -27.03
C CYS A 100 1.26 -19.02 -27.13
N ASN A 101 1.80 -20.02 -26.43
CA ASN A 101 1.17 -21.30 -26.14
C ASN A 101 1.92 -21.96 -24.97
N GLU A 102 1.53 -23.19 -24.63
CA GLU A 102 2.06 -23.97 -23.52
C GLU A 102 3.57 -24.30 -23.57
N ASN A 103 4.26 -23.98 -24.65
CA ASN A 103 5.72 -24.13 -24.79
C ASN A 103 6.46 -22.80 -25.03
N LYS A 104 5.83 -21.65 -24.76
CA LYS A 104 6.40 -20.33 -25.06
C LYS A 104 6.32 -19.37 -23.87
N ALA A 105 7.44 -18.70 -23.61
CA ALA A 105 7.52 -17.55 -22.72
C ALA A 105 7.32 -16.25 -23.51
N ILE A 106 6.63 -15.28 -22.92
CA ILE A 106 6.52 -13.92 -23.47
C ILE A 106 7.57 -13.01 -22.82
N LEU A 107 8.30 -12.25 -23.63
CA LEU A 107 9.21 -11.19 -23.18
C LEU A 107 8.54 -9.81 -23.33
N ILE A 108 8.47 -9.06 -22.24
CA ILE A 108 7.75 -7.78 -22.15
C ILE A 108 8.69 -6.72 -21.59
N ASN A 109 8.89 -5.63 -22.34
CA ASN A 109 9.55 -4.44 -21.81
C ASN A 109 8.54 -3.63 -21.00
N LEU A 110 8.77 -3.48 -19.71
CA LEU A 110 7.89 -2.73 -18.82
C LEU A 110 8.28 -1.26 -18.76
N ASN A 111 7.27 -0.39 -18.75
CA ASN A 111 7.46 1.02 -18.42
C ASN A 111 7.37 1.25 -16.91
N HIS A 112 6.49 0.49 -16.23
CA HIS A 112 6.29 0.61 -14.79
C HIS A 112 5.96 -0.74 -14.15
N ILE A 113 6.50 -1.02 -12.96
CA ILE A 113 6.23 -2.26 -12.21
C ILE A 113 4.74 -2.49 -11.86
N TYR A 114 3.92 -1.44 -11.73
CA TYR A 114 2.48 -1.60 -11.49
C TYR A 114 1.74 -2.28 -12.66
N GLU A 115 2.34 -2.32 -13.86
CA GLU A 115 1.78 -3.04 -15.01
C GLU A 115 2.06 -4.55 -14.99
N ILE A 116 2.90 -5.05 -14.07
CA ILE A 116 3.25 -6.48 -13.97
C ILE A 116 2.00 -7.35 -13.94
N ASN A 117 1.02 -7.02 -13.10
CA ASN A 117 -0.20 -7.82 -12.98
C ASN A 117 -1.12 -7.71 -14.22
N LYS A 118 -1.12 -6.57 -14.94
CA LYS A 118 -1.81 -6.45 -16.24
C LYS A 118 -1.24 -7.47 -17.23
N TYR A 119 0.07 -7.43 -17.41
CA TYR A 119 0.73 -8.26 -18.40
C TYR A 119 0.76 -9.73 -17.99
N TYR A 120 0.89 -10.02 -16.70
CA TYR A 120 0.77 -11.38 -16.17
C TYR A 120 -0.63 -11.98 -16.45
N PHE A 121 -1.70 -11.20 -16.28
CA PHE A 121 -3.05 -11.61 -16.67
C PHE A 121 -3.15 -11.91 -18.18
N LEU A 122 -2.60 -11.02 -19.03
CA LEU A 122 -2.59 -11.23 -20.47
C LEU A 122 -1.83 -12.51 -20.84
N SER A 123 -0.68 -12.76 -20.22
CA SER A 123 0.10 -13.99 -20.48
C SER A 123 -0.69 -15.26 -20.17
N ASN A 124 -1.43 -15.27 -19.06
CA ASN A 124 -2.32 -16.39 -18.74
C ASN A 124 -3.47 -16.50 -19.77
N LYS A 125 -4.08 -15.38 -20.18
CA LYS A 125 -5.16 -15.35 -21.17
C LYS A 125 -4.74 -15.90 -22.54
N TYR A 126 -3.48 -15.69 -22.92
CA TYR A 126 -2.89 -16.19 -24.17
C TYR A 126 -2.15 -17.52 -24.00
N ASN A 127 -2.33 -18.21 -22.86
CA ASN A 127 -1.74 -19.51 -22.56
C ASN A 127 -0.20 -19.56 -22.67
N CYS A 128 0.51 -18.45 -22.40
CA CYS A 128 1.98 -18.49 -22.31
C CYS A 128 2.41 -19.39 -21.12
N SER A 129 3.53 -20.09 -21.24
CA SER A 129 4.06 -20.96 -20.17
C SER A 129 4.81 -20.19 -19.08
N ALA A 130 5.34 -19.02 -19.41
CA ALA A 130 6.09 -18.16 -18.50
C ALA A 130 6.07 -16.70 -19.01
N VAL A 131 6.45 -15.77 -18.13
CA VAL A 131 6.54 -14.34 -18.43
C VAL A 131 7.89 -13.81 -18.01
N ILE A 132 8.55 -13.07 -18.89
CA ILE A 132 9.81 -12.39 -18.63
C ILE A 132 9.57 -10.90 -18.78
N PHE A 133 9.78 -10.16 -17.71
CA PHE A 133 9.69 -8.71 -17.67
C PHE A 133 11.10 -8.12 -17.76
N ALA A 134 11.31 -7.17 -18.67
CA ALA A 134 12.53 -6.39 -18.75
C ALA A 134 12.27 -4.96 -18.30
N THR A 135 13.05 -4.51 -17.32
CA THR A 135 13.03 -3.15 -16.74
C THR A 135 14.42 -2.52 -16.84
N ASP A 136 14.59 -1.27 -16.45
CA ASP A 136 15.90 -0.63 -16.39
C ASP A 136 16.80 -1.24 -15.29
N LYS A 137 16.20 -1.56 -14.14
CA LYS A 137 16.84 -2.16 -12.96
C LYS A 137 16.19 -3.47 -12.56
N LYS A 138 16.86 -4.26 -11.72
CA LYS A 138 16.20 -5.39 -11.05
C LYS A 138 15.20 -4.82 -10.03
N SER A 139 13.96 -5.30 -10.11
CA SER A 139 12.86 -4.84 -9.27
C SER A 139 12.05 -6.03 -8.73
N LYS A 140 11.19 -5.82 -7.74
CA LYS A 140 10.25 -6.83 -7.25
C LYS A 140 8.83 -6.31 -7.19
N PHE A 141 7.88 -7.20 -7.43
CA PHE A 141 6.47 -6.92 -7.29
C PHE A 141 5.71 -8.23 -7.14
N VAL A 142 4.70 -8.24 -6.26
CA VAL A 142 3.90 -9.45 -6.03
C VAL A 142 3.02 -9.74 -7.25
N ILE A 143 3.17 -10.93 -7.83
CA ILE A 143 2.26 -11.39 -8.87
C ILE A 143 0.98 -11.95 -8.26
N LYS A 144 -0.13 -11.65 -8.93
CA LYS A 144 -1.48 -11.87 -8.43
C LYS A 144 -2.32 -12.49 -9.53
N ASN A 145 -3.27 -13.32 -9.14
CA ASN A 145 -4.34 -13.74 -10.03
C ASN A 145 -5.59 -12.90 -9.83
N THR A 146 -6.47 -12.95 -10.82
CA THR A 146 -7.79 -12.38 -10.77
C THR A 146 -8.72 -13.20 -9.86
N PRO A 147 -9.80 -12.58 -9.33
CA PRO A 147 -10.17 -11.17 -9.47
C PRO A 147 -9.21 -10.25 -8.71
N TYR A 148 -8.80 -9.13 -9.32
CA TYR A 148 -7.95 -8.12 -8.65
C TYR A 148 -8.76 -7.30 -7.63
N LEU A 149 -8.06 -6.69 -6.66
CA LEU A 149 -8.65 -5.98 -5.52
C LEU A 149 -9.59 -6.83 -4.66
N ASN A 150 -9.44 -8.16 -4.72
CA ASN A 150 -10.25 -9.07 -3.93
C ASN A 150 -9.69 -9.16 -2.51
N LEU A 151 -10.56 -9.03 -1.52
CA LEU A 151 -10.23 -9.17 -0.10
C LEU A 151 -10.44 -10.61 0.41
N PHE A 152 -11.00 -11.50 -0.43
CA PHE A 152 -11.05 -12.93 -0.18
C PHE A 152 -9.86 -13.67 -0.84
N PRO A 153 -9.55 -14.89 -0.37
CA PRO A 153 -8.57 -15.75 -1.02
C PRO A 153 -8.80 -15.88 -2.53
N THR A 154 -7.72 -15.93 -3.30
CA THR A 154 -7.75 -16.18 -4.74
C THR A 154 -6.90 -17.40 -5.10
N SER A 155 -6.98 -17.84 -6.36
CA SER A 155 -6.14 -18.95 -6.83
C SER A 155 -4.67 -18.51 -6.89
N PRO A 156 -3.71 -19.36 -6.50
CA PRO A 156 -2.29 -19.04 -6.60
C PRO A 156 -1.89 -18.78 -8.07
N PRO A 157 -0.91 -17.89 -8.32
CA PRO A 157 -0.33 -17.68 -9.65
C PRO A 157 0.07 -19.01 -10.33
N LYS A 158 -0.21 -19.12 -11.64
CA LYS A 158 -0.15 -20.38 -12.40
C LYS A 158 1.11 -20.57 -13.24
N ILE A 159 1.75 -19.48 -13.65
CA ILE A 159 2.92 -19.53 -14.53
C ILE A 159 4.10 -18.78 -13.90
N PRO A 160 5.34 -19.22 -14.12
CA PRO A 160 6.54 -18.49 -13.72
C PRO A 160 6.55 -17.06 -14.24
N ALA A 161 6.93 -16.13 -13.37
CA ALA A 161 7.18 -14.75 -13.75
C ALA A 161 8.57 -14.32 -13.26
N ILE A 162 9.36 -13.82 -14.20
CA ILE A 162 10.74 -13.41 -13.98
C ILE A 162 10.86 -11.95 -14.36
N ILE A 163 11.67 -11.21 -13.62
CA ILE A 163 12.06 -9.84 -14.00
C ILE A 163 13.58 -9.73 -14.11
N ILE A 164 14.02 -9.03 -15.14
CA ILE A 164 15.43 -8.86 -15.50
C ILE A 164 15.71 -7.38 -15.75
N SER A 165 16.94 -6.96 -15.52
CA SER A 165 17.39 -5.65 -16.02
C SER A 165 17.60 -5.71 -17.55
N SER A 166 17.42 -4.59 -18.23
CA SER A 166 17.58 -4.48 -19.68
C SER A 166 19.01 -4.81 -20.15
N LYS A 167 19.99 -4.75 -19.24
CA LYS A 167 21.38 -5.17 -19.51
C LYS A 167 21.49 -6.67 -19.79
N GLU A 168 20.60 -7.47 -19.20
CA GLU A 168 20.59 -8.92 -19.31
C GLU A 168 19.92 -9.42 -20.61
N LEU A 169 19.22 -8.55 -21.35
CA LEU A 169 18.59 -8.89 -22.63
C LEU A 169 19.58 -9.44 -23.65
N SER A 170 20.85 -9.03 -23.58
CA SER A 170 21.91 -9.52 -24.47
C SER A 170 22.21 -11.02 -24.31
N LYS A 171 21.94 -11.58 -23.12
CA LYS A 171 22.12 -13.00 -22.79
C LYS A 171 20.94 -13.86 -23.23
N ILE A 172 19.83 -13.25 -23.62
CA ILE A 172 18.62 -13.92 -24.07
C ILE A 172 18.71 -14.26 -25.56
N ASP A 173 18.52 -15.53 -25.91
CA ASP A 173 18.30 -16.03 -27.27
C ASP A 173 16.82 -16.36 -27.51
N ASN A 174 16.53 -17.18 -28.52
CA ASN A 174 15.20 -17.70 -28.81
C ASN A 174 14.63 -18.65 -27.75
N LYS A 175 15.43 -19.11 -26.78
CA LYS A 175 15.03 -20.07 -25.74
C LYS A 175 15.46 -19.64 -24.36
N ILE A 176 14.70 -20.02 -23.34
CA ILE A 176 15.05 -19.86 -21.93
C ILE A 176 14.81 -21.16 -21.17
N VAL A 177 15.70 -21.45 -20.21
CA VAL A 177 15.51 -22.50 -19.22
C VAL A 177 15.25 -21.86 -17.87
N ILE A 178 14.17 -22.27 -17.23
CA ILE A 178 13.75 -21.81 -15.90
C ILE A 178 13.75 -23.01 -14.96
N LYS A 179 14.65 -23.00 -13.98
CA LYS A 179 14.67 -23.94 -12.86
C LYS A 179 14.42 -23.15 -11.58
N SER A 180 13.32 -23.40 -10.90
CA SER A 180 12.97 -22.71 -9.67
C SER A 180 12.28 -23.65 -8.69
N LYS A 181 12.59 -23.46 -7.41
CA LYS A 181 11.92 -24.11 -6.30
C LYS A 181 11.37 -23.05 -5.38
N VAL A 182 10.05 -23.03 -5.25
CA VAL A 182 9.30 -22.08 -4.43
C VAL A 182 8.68 -22.82 -3.26
N ASN A 183 8.81 -22.23 -2.07
CA ASN A 183 8.17 -22.70 -0.86
C ASN A 183 7.29 -21.59 -0.29
N ILE A 184 5.98 -21.86 -0.28
CA ILE A 184 4.96 -20.98 0.27
C ILE A 184 4.24 -21.72 1.38
N ARG A 185 4.13 -21.09 2.54
CA ARG A 185 3.50 -21.67 3.72
C ARG A 185 2.90 -20.60 4.60
N GLU A 186 1.90 -20.97 5.39
CA GLU A 186 1.49 -20.14 6.52
C GLU A 186 2.62 -20.06 7.56
N SER A 187 2.81 -18.87 8.10
CA SER A 187 3.80 -18.54 9.12
C SER A 187 3.21 -17.45 10.03
N ILE A 188 4.05 -16.89 10.90
CA ILE A 188 3.69 -15.83 11.84
C ILE A 188 4.55 -14.61 11.57
N GLY A 189 3.91 -13.51 11.16
CA GLY A 189 4.51 -12.18 11.13
C GLY A 189 4.28 -11.43 12.44
N TYR A 190 5.00 -10.34 12.66
CA TYR A 190 4.96 -9.60 13.92
C TYR A 190 4.76 -8.11 13.70
N ILE A 191 3.73 -7.55 14.32
CA ILE A 191 3.52 -6.11 14.39
C ILE A 191 4.18 -5.58 15.68
N LEU A 192 4.92 -4.49 15.59
CA LEU A 192 5.42 -3.77 16.76
C LEU A 192 4.55 -2.54 17.00
N GLU A 193 4.00 -2.40 18.20
CA GLU A 193 3.27 -1.22 18.65
C GLU A 193 3.96 -0.67 19.90
N VAL A 194 4.31 0.60 19.87
CA VAL A 194 4.88 1.35 21.01
C VAL A 194 3.88 2.42 21.41
N ILE A 195 3.49 2.44 22.69
CA ILE A 195 2.46 3.35 23.21
C ILE A 195 3.10 4.38 24.12
N LEU A 196 2.76 5.64 23.88
CA LEU A 196 3.09 6.80 24.72
C LEU A 196 1.79 7.39 25.26
N ASN A 197 1.56 7.21 26.55
CA ASN A 197 0.34 7.64 27.21
C ASN A 197 0.30 9.17 27.32
N SER A 198 -0.92 9.72 27.29
CA SER A 198 -1.16 11.13 27.58
C SER A 198 -2.27 11.29 28.62
N LYS A 199 -2.50 12.53 29.07
CA LYS A 199 -3.66 12.83 29.92
C LYS A 199 -4.98 12.86 29.15
N SER A 200 -4.93 12.90 27.81
CA SER A 200 -6.11 12.83 26.95
C SER A 200 -6.46 11.38 26.64
N ASP A 201 -7.76 11.11 26.51
CA ASP A 201 -8.30 9.86 26.00
C ASP A 201 -8.27 9.73 24.47
N LYS A 202 -7.87 10.81 23.77
CA LYS A 202 -7.72 10.86 22.30
C LYS A 202 -6.38 10.30 21.87
N LYS A 203 -6.42 9.52 20.79
CA LYS A 203 -5.29 8.75 20.27
C LYS A 203 -4.92 9.19 18.86
N ILE A 204 -3.63 9.33 18.60
CA ILE A 204 -3.08 9.46 17.25
C ILE A 204 -2.22 8.23 16.97
N PHE A 205 -2.47 7.62 15.82
CA PHE A 205 -1.68 6.50 15.33
C PHE A 205 -0.67 7.04 14.34
N VAL A 206 0.59 6.65 14.47
CA VAL A 206 1.65 6.93 13.50
C VAL A 206 2.21 5.60 13.03
N THR A 207 2.04 5.31 11.76
CA THR A 207 2.14 3.96 11.20
C THR A 207 3.18 3.90 10.09
N SER A 208 3.83 2.75 9.95
CA SER A 208 4.80 2.38 8.91
C SER A 208 4.84 0.86 8.80
N HIS A 209 5.60 0.28 7.87
CA HIS A 209 5.88 -1.16 7.81
C HIS A 209 7.38 -1.44 7.76
N HIS A 210 7.81 -2.63 8.17
CA HIS A 210 9.23 -3.02 8.19
C HIS A 210 9.57 -4.16 7.24
N ASP A 211 8.58 -4.88 6.70
CA ASP A 211 8.81 -5.74 5.54
C ASP A 211 9.09 -4.86 4.33
N HIS A 212 10.04 -5.30 3.51
CA HIS A 212 10.56 -4.54 2.37
C HIS A 212 11.30 -5.45 1.41
N PHE A 213 11.36 -5.03 0.15
CA PHE A 213 12.19 -5.64 -0.88
C PHE A 213 13.63 -5.12 -0.86
N PHE A 214 14.60 -5.99 -1.15
CA PHE A 214 16.03 -5.65 -1.28
C PHE A 214 16.60 -4.89 -0.07
N ASN A 215 16.93 -3.60 -0.23
CA ASN A 215 17.47 -2.73 0.81
C ASN A 215 16.37 -1.96 1.54
N GLY A 216 15.30 -1.57 0.84
CA GLY A 216 14.11 -0.92 1.39
C GLY A 216 14.38 0.36 2.18
N GLU A 217 15.39 1.16 1.80
CA GLU A 217 15.74 2.30 2.64
C GLU A 217 14.67 3.40 2.62
N HIS A 218 14.12 3.75 1.45
CA HIS A 218 12.93 4.62 1.39
C HIS A 218 11.66 3.85 1.70
N ASP A 219 11.57 2.61 1.22
CA ASP A 219 10.42 1.73 1.37
C ASP A 219 10.76 0.47 2.20
N ASN A 220 10.68 0.52 3.53
CA ASN A 220 10.16 1.63 4.34
C ASN A 220 10.97 1.89 5.61
N LEU A 221 12.27 1.55 5.57
CA LEU A 221 13.16 1.63 6.74
C LEU A 221 13.41 3.06 7.20
N LEU A 222 13.36 4.06 6.31
CA LEU A 222 13.37 5.48 6.67
C LEU A 222 12.22 5.78 7.63
N SER A 223 10.98 5.49 7.24
CA SER A 223 9.79 5.76 8.05
C SER A 223 9.84 5.06 9.41
N VAL A 224 10.24 3.78 9.43
CA VAL A 224 10.45 3.02 10.67
C VAL A 224 11.47 3.70 11.57
N SER A 225 12.55 4.22 10.99
CA SER A 225 13.62 4.92 11.72
C SER A 225 13.20 6.29 12.26
N LEU A 226 12.14 6.89 11.72
CA LEU A 226 11.55 8.14 12.21
C LEU A 226 10.68 7.93 13.44
N LEU A 227 10.03 6.78 13.62
CA LEU A 227 9.07 6.55 14.72
C LEU A 227 9.60 6.95 16.11
N PRO A 228 10.83 6.60 16.53
CA PRO A 228 11.34 6.97 17.87
C PRO A 228 11.53 8.48 18.09
N GLU A 229 11.51 9.26 17.01
CA GLU A 229 11.70 10.72 17.02
C GLU A 229 10.40 11.50 17.18
N ILE A 230 9.27 10.79 17.16
CA ILE A 230 7.92 11.34 17.15
C ILE A 230 7.40 11.39 18.58
N LYS A 231 6.87 12.55 19.00
CA LYS A 231 6.47 12.80 20.38
C LYS A 231 5.19 13.61 20.44
N SER A 232 4.41 13.39 21.50
CA SER A 232 3.24 14.19 21.84
C SER A 232 3.15 14.37 23.34
N GLU A 233 2.75 15.56 23.76
CA GLU A 233 2.31 15.82 25.13
C GLU A 233 0.76 15.92 25.23
N LYS A 234 0.08 16.01 24.07
CA LYS A 234 -1.35 16.35 23.98
C LYS A 234 -2.25 15.13 23.81
N TYR A 235 -1.78 14.14 23.08
CA TYR A 235 -2.54 12.95 22.71
C TYR A 235 -1.74 11.70 23.00
N GLU A 236 -2.43 10.60 23.28
CA GLU A 236 -1.81 9.29 23.36
C GLU A 236 -1.29 8.92 21.96
N LEU A 237 -0.05 8.46 21.87
CA LEU A 237 0.54 8.04 20.60
C LEU A 237 0.66 6.52 20.55
N HIS A 238 0.23 5.96 19.42
CA HIS A 238 0.53 4.60 19.03
C HIS A 238 1.48 4.65 17.84
N LEU A 239 2.74 4.32 18.07
CA LEU A 239 3.79 4.28 17.05
C LEU A 239 3.93 2.82 16.59
N ILE A 240 3.55 2.54 15.35
CA ILE A 240 3.37 1.17 14.88
C ILE A 240 4.22 0.89 13.65
N SER A 241 4.88 -0.26 13.66
CA SER A 241 5.53 -0.86 12.51
C SER A 241 4.85 -2.18 12.17
N PHE A 242 4.14 -2.20 11.05
CA PHE A 242 3.43 -3.34 10.51
C PHE A 242 4.36 -4.29 9.74
N THR A 243 3.89 -5.51 9.57
CA THR A 243 4.45 -6.52 8.68
C THR A 243 3.43 -6.80 7.58
N ALA A 244 3.83 -7.48 6.53
CA ALA A 244 2.96 -7.90 5.44
C ALA A 244 2.19 -6.76 4.78
N GLU A 245 2.86 -5.64 4.57
CA GLU A 245 2.41 -4.63 3.61
C GLU A 245 2.68 -5.17 2.20
N GLU A 246 3.94 -5.50 1.94
CA GLU A 246 4.48 -5.81 0.61
C GLU A 246 3.93 -7.13 0.08
N MET A 247 4.01 -8.16 0.94
CA MET A 247 3.50 -9.50 0.72
C MET A 247 3.17 -10.19 2.03
N GLY A 248 2.41 -11.28 1.98
CA GLY A 248 2.07 -12.07 3.16
C GLY A 248 0.59 -12.20 3.44
N ALA A 249 -0.25 -11.61 2.58
CA ALA A 249 -1.68 -11.84 2.65
C ALA A 249 -2.05 -13.33 2.44
N LEU A 250 -2.80 -13.88 3.40
CA LEU A 250 -3.25 -15.27 3.34
C LEU A 250 -4.09 -15.56 2.10
N GLY A 251 -4.02 -16.82 1.64
CA GLY A 251 -4.83 -17.32 0.54
C GLY A 251 -4.60 -16.60 -0.78
N TYR A 252 -3.42 -16.01 -1.01
CA TYR A 252 -3.09 -15.28 -2.22
C TYR A 252 -4.10 -14.15 -2.52
N THR A 253 -4.64 -13.51 -1.48
CA THR A 253 -5.58 -12.39 -1.62
C THR A 253 -4.98 -11.33 -2.55
N SER A 254 -5.67 -10.98 -3.65
CA SER A 254 -5.11 -10.10 -4.67
C SER A 254 -5.03 -8.64 -4.22
N PHE A 255 -5.85 -8.24 -3.25
CA PHE A 255 -5.57 -7.05 -2.45
C PHE A 255 -4.60 -7.40 -1.32
N SER A 256 -3.33 -7.62 -1.68
CA SER A 256 -2.28 -8.04 -0.74
C SER A 256 -1.75 -6.90 0.13
N TRP A 257 -1.65 -5.69 -0.43
CA TRP A 257 -1.18 -4.49 0.26
C TRP A 257 -1.89 -4.28 1.59
N SER A 258 -1.20 -3.65 2.53
CA SER A 258 -1.69 -3.33 3.87
C SER A 258 -2.33 -4.51 4.64
N TYR A 259 -1.92 -5.75 4.37
CA TYR A 259 -2.53 -6.92 5.02
C TYR A 259 -2.32 -6.90 6.53
N GLY A 260 -1.12 -6.52 6.99
CA GLY A 260 -0.82 -6.40 8.42
C GLY A 260 -1.72 -5.42 9.16
N SER A 261 -1.81 -4.18 8.68
CA SER A 261 -2.69 -3.17 9.29
C SER A 261 -4.17 -3.56 9.21
N ARG A 262 -4.60 -4.14 8.08
CA ARG A 262 -5.97 -4.64 7.93
C ARG A 262 -6.28 -5.75 8.92
N TYR A 263 -5.36 -6.68 9.15
CA TYR A 263 -5.53 -7.74 10.14
C TYR A 263 -5.56 -7.16 11.56
N PHE A 264 -4.65 -6.26 11.89
CA PHE A 264 -4.58 -5.57 13.18
C PHE A 264 -5.89 -4.87 13.53
N ILE A 265 -6.41 -4.04 12.61
CA ILE A 265 -7.64 -3.30 12.86
C ILE A 265 -8.84 -4.23 13.03
N ASN A 266 -8.96 -5.27 12.20
CA ASN A 266 -10.13 -6.15 12.24
C ASN A 266 -10.14 -7.15 13.41
N ASN A 267 -8.98 -7.55 13.91
CA ASN A 267 -8.88 -8.67 14.86
C ASN A 267 -8.28 -8.29 16.22
N TYR A 268 -7.43 -7.26 16.27
CA TYR A 268 -6.73 -6.89 17.51
C TYR A 268 -7.27 -5.60 18.11
N LEU A 269 -7.52 -4.59 17.28
CA LEU A 269 -7.97 -3.28 17.74
C LEU A 269 -9.44 -3.33 18.16
N LYS A 270 -9.67 -3.58 19.47
CA LYS A 270 -11.01 -3.84 20.02
C LYS A 270 -11.98 -2.67 19.92
N LYS A 271 -11.48 -1.44 19.89
CA LYS A 271 -12.26 -0.20 19.77
C LYS A 271 -11.48 0.82 18.96
N LEU A 272 -12.15 1.39 17.98
CA LEU A 272 -11.66 2.53 17.17
C LEU A 272 -12.08 3.87 17.77
N ASP A 273 -12.80 3.83 18.90
CA ASP A 273 -13.25 5.02 19.60
C ASP A 273 -12.04 5.82 20.07
N ASN A 274 -12.13 7.14 19.93
CA ASN A 274 -11.10 8.11 20.28
C ASN A 274 -9.83 8.13 19.40
N ILE A 275 -9.73 7.27 18.37
CA ILE A 275 -8.70 7.44 17.34
C ILE A 275 -9.09 8.62 16.44
N ILE A 276 -8.40 9.74 16.63
CA ILE A 276 -8.75 11.00 15.96
C ILE A 276 -7.98 11.23 14.66
N LEU A 277 -6.85 10.54 14.47
CA LEU A 277 -6.01 10.65 13.27
C LEU A 277 -5.09 9.44 13.15
N ASN A 278 -4.90 8.96 11.92
CA ASN A 278 -3.75 8.14 11.54
C ASN A 278 -2.79 8.93 10.62
N ILE A 279 -1.50 8.86 10.92
CA ILE A 279 -0.40 9.43 10.13
C ILE A 279 0.42 8.24 9.61
N ASN A 280 0.19 7.84 8.37
CA ASN A 280 0.96 6.78 7.73
C ASN A 280 2.23 7.34 7.08
N LEU A 281 3.36 6.65 7.25
CA LEU A 281 4.66 6.98 6.70
C LEU A 281 5.08 5.84 5.79
N ASP A 282 5.22 6.11 4.49
CA ASP A 282 5.37 5.07 3.47
C ASP A 282 6.12 5.63 2.26
N ASN A 283 7.15 4.91 1.78
CA ASN A 283 7.99 5.27 0.63
C ASN A 283 8.32 6.77 0.54
N ILE A 284 8.88 7.34 1.62
CA ILE A 284 9.10 8.78 1.72
C ILE A 284 10.33 9.21 0.90
N ASP A 285 10.13 10.11 -0.06
CA ASP A 285 11.19 10.92 -0.67
C ASP A 285 11.48 12.12 0.25
N PRO A 286 12.66 12.20 0.90
CA PRO A 286 12.97 13.30 1.82
C PRO A 286 13.02 14.67 1.14
N GLU A 287 13.43 14.75 -0.13
CA GLU A 287 13.57 16.00 -0.85
C GLU A 287 12.21 16.54 -1.31
N ASN A 288 11.32 15.67 -1.79
CA ASN A 288 10.03 16.09 -2.37
C ASN A 288 8.79 15.38 -1.77
N PRO A 289 8.63 15.36 -0.44
CA PRO A 289 7.51 14.65 0.18
C PRO A 289 6.16 15.19 -0.29
N LEU A 290 5.16 14.31 -0.29
CA LEU A 290 3.78 14.57 -0.60
C LEU A 290 2.90 14.01 0.53
N ILE A 291 1.89 14.78 0.92
CA ILE A 291 0.85 14.32 1.83
C ILE A 291 -0.42 14.02 1.02
N LYS A 292 -0.90 12.78 1.10
CA LYS A 292 -2.22 12.37 0.62
C LYS A 292 -3.14 12.23 1.82
N ALA A 293 -4.25 12.96 1.86
CA ALA A 293 -5.09 13.06 3.04
C ALA A 293 -6.58 12.82 2.73
N THR A 294 -7.31 12.24 3.69
CA THR A 294 -8.77 12.21 3.63
C THR A 294 -9.34 13.63 3.65
N PRO A 295 -10.51 13.89 3.01
CA PRO A 295 -11.17 15.19 3.14
C PRO A 295 -11.43 15.54 4.60
N GLY A 296 -11.26 16.82 4.95
CA GLY A 296 -11.59 17.39 6.25
C GLY A 296 -10.42 17.54 7.21
N ILE A 297 -9.20 17.21 6.79
CA ILE A 297 -7.99 17.42 7.59
C ILE A 297 -6.99 18.36 6.88
N SER A 298 -7.40 19.13 5.87
CA SER A 298 -6.49 20.04 5.16
C SER A 298 -5.95 21.14 6.09
N ASN A 299 -6.75 21.61 7.04
CA ASN A 299 -6.37 22.58 8.07
C ASN A 299 -5.10 22.19 8.85
N ILE A 300 -4.85 20.89 9.03
CA ILE A 300 -3.69 20.34 9.73
C ILE A 300 -2.44 20.38 8.86
N VAL A 301 -2.59 20.24 7.53
CA VAL A 301 -1.47 20.13 6.58
C VAL A 301 -1.16 21.42 5.81
N ASN A 302 -2.11 22.35 5.72
CA ASN A 302 -1.98 23.61 4.96
C ASN A 302 -0.82 24.50 5.43
N ASN A 303 -0.43 24.38 6.71
CA ASN A 303 0.64 25.17 7.31
C ASN A 303 2.01 24.47 7.30
N LEU A 304 2.13 23.34 6.59
CA LEU A 304 3.37 22.58 6.47
C LEU A 304 4.15 22.99 5.22
N SER A 305 5.46 22.77 5.24
CA SER A 305 6.34 22.98 4.09
C SER A 305 6.25 21.84 3.06
N ILE A 306 5.22 20.99 3.13
CA ILE A 306 5.06 19.79 2.33
C ILE A 306 3.86 19.97 1.39
N ARG A 307 4.00 19.56 0.13
CA ARG A 307 2.89 19.53 -0.82
C ARG A 307 1.83 18.57 -0.32
N HIS A 308 0.56 18.90 -0.49
CA HIS A 308 -0.52 18.01 -0.09
C HIS A 308 -1.61 17.94 -1.15
N LYS A 309 -2.37 16.85 -1.14
CA LYS A 309 -3.52 16.60 -2.00
C LYS A 309 -4.62 15.91 -1.18
N SER A 310 -5.87 16.27 -1.47
CA SER A 310 -7.04 15.57 -0.93
C SER A 310 -7.33 14.37 -1.84
N ASN A 311 -6.58 13.30 -1.61
CA ASN A 311 -6.71 12.02 -2.29
C ASN A 311 -6.26 10.92 -1.33
N ILE A 312 -6.76 9.71 -1.54
CA ILE A 312 -6.48 8.58 -0.65
C ILE A 312 -5.43 7.70 -1.27
N GLU A 313 -4.45 7.29 -0.47
CA GLU A 313 -3.45 6.31 -0.85
C GLU A 313 -3.94 4.90 -0.51
N ILE A 314 -4.12 4.05 -1.52
CA ILE A 314 -4.65 2.68 -1.38
C ILE A 314 -3.55 1.64 -1.19
N TYR A 315 -2.34 1.93 -1.64
CA TYR A 315 -1.19 1.04 -1.54
C TYR A 315 -0.52 1.07 -0.15
N SER A 316 -1.09 1.81 0.82
CA SER A 316 -0.47 2.04 2.12
C SER A 316 -1.31 1.50 3.28
N ASP A 317 -0.68 1.28 4.43
CA ASP A 317 -1.37 0.88 5.67
C ASP A 317 -2.40 1.92 6.15
N GLY A 318 -2.23 3.19 5.77
CA GLY A 318 -3.21 4.25 6.03
C GLY A 318 -4.59 3.96 5.45
N TYR A 319 -4.67 3.19 4.36
CA TYR A 319 -5.94 2.81 3.75
C TYR A 319 -6.83 1.98 4.68
N SER A 320 -6.23 1.07 5.45
CA SER A 320 -6.95 0.23 6.40
C SER A 320 -7.67 1.04 7.49
N PHE A 321 -7.06 2.16 7.92
CA PHE A 321 -7.65 3.09 8.88
C PHE A 321 -8.83 3.86 8.28
N ILE A 322 -8.68 4.36 7.06
CA ILE A 322 -9.74 5.05 6.31
C ILE A 322 -10.96 4.14 6.14
N LYS A 323 -10.73 2.89 5.70
CA LYS A 323 -11.78 1.87 5.54
C LYS A 323 -12.49 1.50 6.83
N SER A 324 -11.90 1.86 7.97
CA SER A 324 -12.46 1.66 9.31
C SER A 324 -13.08 2.93 9.89
N GLY A 325 -13.09 4.03 9.12
CA GLY A 325 -13.69 5.30 9.48
C GLY A 325 -12.77 6.21 10.30
N VAL A 326 -11.45 6.04 10.22
CA VAL A 326 -10.47 6.91 10.90
C VAL A 326 -9.92 7.93 9.90
N PRO A 327 -10.02 9.25 10.16
CA PRO A 327 -9.35 10.27 9.35
C PRO A 327 -7.86 9.97 9.25
N SER A 328 -7.30 10.02 8.06
CA SER A 328 -5.92 9.58 7.82
C SER A 328 -5.20 10.45 6.81
N LEU A 329 -3.89 10.61 7.02
CA LEU A 329 -2.97 11.13 6.02
C LEU A 329 -1.81 10.16 5.83
N THR A 330 -1.31 10.09 4.60
CA THR A 330 -0.10 9.35 4.23
C THR A 330 0.96 10.35 3.78
N ILE A 331 2.14 10.29 4.38
CA ILE A 331 3.34 11.02 3.95
C ILE A 331 4.16 10.05 3.11
N GLU A 332 4.39 10.42 1.85
CA GLU A 332 5.03 9.57 0.84
C GLU A 332 5.83 10.41 -0.17
N GLY A 333 6.51 9.73 -1.09
CA GLY A 333 7.29 10.32 -2.17
C GLY A 333 7.14 9.57 -3.48
N HIS A 334 7.76 10.10 -4.53
CA HIS A 334 7.95 9.38 -5.78
C HIS A 334 9.44 9.03 -5.90
N ASP A 335 9.84 7.92 -5.30
CA ASP A 335 11.16 7.37 -5.55
C ASP A 335 11.18 6.62 -6.90
N LYS A 336 12.19 6.92 -7.71
CA LYS A 336 12.45 6.23 -8.98
C LYS A 336 13.00 4.82 -8.75
N ASP A 337 13.58 4.56 -7.59
CA ASP A 337 14.25 3.32 -7.23
C ASP A 337 13.38 2.41 -6.36
N TYR A 338 12.08 2.74 -6.22
CA TYR A 338 11.06 1.96 -5.53
C TYR A 338 11.06 0.48 -5.94
N HIS A 339 11.11 -0.41 -4.94
CA HIS A 339 11.23 -1.86 -5.10
C HIS A 339 12.42 -2.32 -5.95
N THR A 340 13.50 -1.54 -6.03
CA THR A 340 14.71 -1.95 -6.75
C THR A 340 15.87 -2.21 -5.80
N VAL A 341 16.91 -2.85 -6.33
CA VAL A 341 18.18 -3.03 -5.61
C VAL A 341 18.87 -1.71 -5.24
N ASP A 342 18.45 -0.59 -5.85
CA ASP A 342 19.04 0.73 -5.65
C ASP A 342 18.19 1.62 -4.71
N ASP A 343 17.15 1.08 -4.05
CA ASP A 343 16.37 1.80 -3.04
C ASP A 343 17.23 2.09 -1.80
N ILE A 344 17.97 3.21 -1.87
CA ILE A 344 18.98 3.63 -0.91
C ILE A 344 18.84 5.14 -0.71
N VAL A 345 18.80 5.59 0.55
CA VAL A 345 18.79 7.02 0.88
C VAL A 345 20.15 7.63 0.53
N GLY A 346 20.14 8.61 -0.36
CA GLY A 346 21.33 9.31 -0.84
C GLY A 346 21.79 10.44 0.08
N THR A 347 23.09 10.76 0.03
CA THR A 347 23.70 11.83 0.86
C THR A 347 23.08 13.21 0.63
N SER A 348 22.56 13.47 -0.58
CA SER A 348 21.85 14.73 -0.89
C SER A 348 20.54 14.89 -0.12
N GLU A 349 19.93 13.78 0.30
CA GLU A 349 18.59 13.72 0.90
C GLU A 349 18.64 13.83 2.43
N GLU A 350 19.76 13.42 3.04
CA GLU A 350 19.98 13.41 4.49
C GLU A 350 19.60 14.72 5.20
N LYS A 351 19.88 15.85 4.55
CA LYS A 351 19.62 17.20 5.07
C LYS A 351 18.12 17.50 5.25
N TYR A 352 17.24 16.79 4.55
CA TYR A 352 15.79 17.01 4.58
C TYR A 352 15.07 16.11 5.60
N ILE A 353 15.70 15.02 6.05
CA ILE A 353 15.09 14.04 6.98
C ILE A 353 14.54 14.72 8.25
N SER A 354 15.30 15.64 8.86
CA SER A 354 14.84 16.31 10.09
C SER A 354 13.57 17.14 9.85
N ASN A 355 13.41 17.75 8.68
CA ASN A 355 12.23 18.54 8.34
C ASN A 355 10.96 17.66 8.28
N ILE A 356 11.09 16.39 7.89
CA ILE A 356 9.96 15.45 7.90
C ILE A 356 9.48 15.24 9.33
N VAL A 357 10.38 14.95 10.26
CA VAL A 357 9.99 14.72 11.65
C VAL A 357 9.45 15.97 12.31
N ASP A 358 10.02 17.14 12.01
CA ASP A 358 9.53 18.41 12.54
C ASP A 358 8.10 18.71 12.04
N ASN A 359 7.80 18.39 10.78
CA ASN A 359 6.45 18.49 10.24
C ASN A 359 5.47 17.49 10.90
N ILE A 360 5.88 16.24 11.13
CA ILE A 360 5.05 15.25 11.84
C ILE A 360 4.74 15.71 13.27
N ASN A 361 5.75 16.15 14.01
CA ASN A 361 5.55 16.65 15.37
C ASN A 361 4.67 17.92 15.39
N LYS A 362 4.77 18.78 14.36
CA LYS A 362 3.88 19.93 14.19
C LYS A 362 2.42 19.49 13.99
N ILE A 363 2.16 18.49 13.14
CA ILE A 363 0.84 17.88 12.98
C ILE A 363 0.31 17.38 14.32
N ILE A 364 1.10 16.57 15.03
CA ILE A 364 0.69 15.93 16.29
C ILE A 364 0.42 16.95 17.40
N SER A 365 1.17 18.05 17.44
CA SER A 365 0.96 19.13 18.41
C SER A 365 -0.30 19.95 18.16
N SER A 366 -0.85 19.91 16.93
CA SER A 366 -1.98 20.73 16.52
C SER A 366 -3.32 20.27 17.12
N GLU A 367 -4.34 21.11 17.02
CA GLU A 367 -5.70 20.69 17.31
C GLU A 367 -6.29 19.97 16.10
N ILE A 368 -6.68 18.72 16.29
CA ILE A 368 -7.26 17.91 15.22
C ILE A 368 -8.76 18.18 15.17
N LEU A 369 -9.16 19.05 14.25
CA LEU A 369 -10.55 19.41 14.00
C LEU A 369 -10.90 19.03 12.56
N ILE A 370 -12.03 18.34 12.38
CA ILE A 370 -12.50 17.94 11.06
C ILE A 370 -13.23 19.12 10.41
N ASP A 371 -12.75 19.57 9.25
CA ASP A 371 -13.48 20.50 8.38
C ASP A 371 -14.50 19.74 7.53
N TYR A 372 -15.74 19.71 7.99
CA TYR A 372 -16.83 19.05 7.29
C TYR A 372 -17.08 19.63 5.88
N ASN A 373 -16.69 20.87 5.60
CA ASN A 373 -16.93 21.46 4.27
C ASN A 373 -16.15 20.73 3.18
N GLU A 374 -14.93 20.27 3.45
CA GLU A 374 -14.16 19.48 2.48
C GLU A 374 -14.87 18.19 2.11
N MET A 375 -15.41 17.47 3.10
CA MET A 375 -16.20 16.25 2.85
C MET A 375 -17.50 16.58 2.10
N LYS A 376 -18.17 17.71 2.40
CA LYS A 376 -19.34 18.15 1.63
C LYS A 376 -19.01 18.40 0.16
N GLU A 377 -17.88 19.06 -0.12
CA GLU A 377 -17.44 19.30 -1.50
C GLU A 377 -17.05 18.01 -2.22
N GLU A 378 -16.39 17.07 -1.53
CA GLU A 378 -16.09 15.74 -2.06
C GLU A 378 -17.37 14.96 -2.43
N ILE A 379 -18.37 14.96 -1.55
CA ILE A 379 -19.67 14.32 -1.83
C ILE A 379 -20.34 15.00 -3.03
N LYS A 380 -20.39 16.34 -3.09
CA LYS A 380 -20.98 17.08 -4.21
C LYS A 380 -20.28 16.75 -5.53
N ASN A 381 -18.95 16.68 -5.53
CA ASN A 381 -18.18 16.34 -6.72
C ASN A 381 -18.43 14.91 -7.18
N THR A 382 -18.48 13.97 -6.23
CA THR A 382 -18.78 12.56 -6.53
C THR A 382 -20.22 12.38 -7.02
N ALA A 383 -21.18 13.08 -6.39
CA ALA A 383 -22.60 13.04 -6.72
C ALA A 383 -22.91 13.44 -8.16
N LYS A 384 -22.04 14.17 -8.85
CA LYS A 384 -22.18 14.46 -10.29
C LYS A 384 -22.31 13.19 -11.13
N LYS A 385 -21.62 12.11 -10.73
CA LYS A 385 -21.57 10.82 -11.44
C LYS A 385 -22.52 9.74 -10.89
N LEU A 386 -23.29 10.03 -9.84
CA LEU A 386 -24.18 9.05 -9.20
C LEU A 386 -25.60 9.05 -9.80
N PRO A 387 -26.41 8.01 -9.57
CA PRO A 387 -27.84 7.99 -9.91
C PRO A 387 -28.67 9.02 -9.13
N ILE A 388 -29.79 9.47 -9.71
CA ILE A 388 -30.66 10.50 -9.11
C ILE A 388 -31.19 10.09 -7.73
N GLY A 389 -31.55 8.81 -7.55
CA GLY A 389 -32.07 8.29 -6.28
C GLY A 389 -31.07 8.44 -5.14
N LEU A 390 -29.79 8.20 -5.41
CA LEU A 390 -28.73 8.38 -4.40
C LEU A 390 -28.44 9.87 -4.14
N LYS A 391 -28.46 10.71 -5.19
CA LYS A 391 -28.24 12.17 -5.05
C LYS A 391 -29.24 12.82 -4.10
N SER A 392 -30.51 12.45 -4.18
CA SER A 392 -31.56 13.07 -3.34
C SER A 392 -31.35 12.80 -1.85
N ILE A 393 -30.93 11.59 -1.49
CA ILE A 393 -30.68 11.21 -0.09
C ILE A 393 -29.39 11.85 0.43
N LEU A 394 -28.37 12.00 -0.42
CA LEU A 394 -27.10 12.62 -0.03
C LEU A 394 -27.24 14.10 0.38
N ILE A 395 -28.28 14.81 -0.09
CA ILE A 395 -28.54 16.19 0.36
C ILE A 395 -28.76 16.24 1.88
N ASN A 396 -29.57 15.32 2.42
CA ASN A 396 -29.82 15.25 3.86
C ASN A 396 -28.54 14.95 4.66
N VAL A 397 -27.65 14.12 4.10
CA VAL A 397 -26.35 13.79 4.71
C VAL A 397 -25.42 15.01 4.71
N ILE A 398 -25.39 15.79 3.63
CA ILE A 398 -24.59 17.02 3.52
C ILE A 398 -25.05 18.07 4.53
N ASP A 399 -26.35 18.26 4.69
CA ASP A 399 -26.91 19.29 5.57
C ASP A 399 -26.68 18.97 7.05
N ASN A 400 -26.64 17.68 7.41
CA ASN A 400 -26.50 17.21 8.79
C ASN A 400 -25.15 16.55 9.09
N LEU A 401 -24.10 16.84 8.30
CA LEU A 401 -22.80 16.19 8.45
C LEU A 401 -22.17 16.49 9.84
N ASP A 402 -21.99 15.44 10.63
CA ASP A 402 -21.28 15.43 11.92
C ASP A 402 -20.13 14.41 11.90
N TYR A 403 -19.44 14.24 13.03
CA TYR A 403 -18.27 13.35 13.11
C TYR A 403 -18.64 11.88 12.84
N GLU A 404 -19.75 11.40 13.40
CA GLU A 404 -20.14 9.99 13.22
C GLU A 404 -20.55 9.70 11.77
N THR A 405 -21.26 10.62 11.13
CA THR A 405 -21.59 10.54 9.70
C THR A 405 -20.33 10.60 8.86
N TYR A 406 -19.40 11.50 9.17
CA TYR A 406 -18.10 11.60 8.51
C TYR A 406 -17.32 10.28 8.56
N LYS A 407 -17.21 9.66 9.74
CA LYS A 407 -16.53 8.36 9.89
C LYS A 407 -17.17 7.28 9.03
N ASN A 408 -18.51 7.23 8.99
CA ASN A 408 -19.22 6.23 8.20
C ASN A 408 -19.10 6.48 6.69
N LEU A 409 -18.98 7.73 6.26
CA LEU A 409 -18.69 8.08 4.87
C LEU A 409 -17.27 7.65 4.44
N LEU A 410 -16.26 7.81 5.30
CA LEU A 410 -14.90 7.35 5.00
C LEU A 410 -14.83 5.85 4.67
N LYS A 411 -15.65 5.03 5.34
CA LYS A 411 -15.73 3.58 5.08
C LYS A 411 -16.20 3.24 3.65
N LEU A 412 -16.88 4.19 2.98
CA LEU A 412 -17.41 4.03 1.62
C LEU A 412 -16.38 4.26 0.51
N TYR A 413 -15.16 4.71 0.84
CA TYR A 413 -14.08 4.71 -0.13
C TYR A 413 -13.75 3.29 -0.56
N GLY A 414 -13.39 3.12 -1.84
CA GLY A 414 -12.96 1.84 -2.38
C GLY A 414 -12.08 2.03 -3.61
N GLY A 415 -11.28 1.01 -3.94
CA GLY A 415 -10.42 0.97 -5.10
C GLY A 415 -11.13 0.57 -6.40
N ILE A 416 -10.70 1.19 -7.49
CA ILE A 416 -11.09 0.91 -8.88
C ILE A 416 -9.81 0.69 -9.70
N LEU A 417 -9.65 -0.51 -10.23
CA LEU A 417 -8.57 -0.84 -11.15
C LEU A 417 -9.13 -0.97 -12.57
N ASP A 418 -8.81 -0.02 -13.43
CA ASP A 418 -8.96 -0.15 -14.88
C ASP A 418 -7.69 -0.79 -15.43
N LEU A 419 -7.80 -1.95 -16.07
CA LEU A 419 -6.63 -2.73 -16.52
C LEU A 419 -5.79 -2.01 -17.58
N GLU A 420 -6.32 -0.95 -18.21
CA GLU A 420 -5.56 -0.11 -19.14
C GLU A 420 -4.76 1.00 -18.44
N LYS A 421 -4.93 1.17 -17.13
CA LYS A 421 -4.21 2.15 -16.32
C LYS A 421 -3.26 1.44 -15.34
N PRO A 422 -2.08 2.01 -15.08
CA PRO A 422 -1.13 1.41 -14.14
C PRO A 422 -1.57 1.54 -12.67
N PHE A 423 -2.35 2.56 -12.31
CA PHE A 423 -2.68 2.87 -10.92
C PHE A 423 -4.14 2.60 -10.58
N ILE A 424 -4.36 2.15 -9.33
CA ILE A 424 -5.69 2.06 -8.74
C ILE A 424 -6.17 3.46 -8.34
N ILE A 425 -7.43 3.75 -8.60
CA ILE A 425 -8.07 5.00 -8.19
C ILE A 425 -8.99 4.72 -7.01
N THR A 426 -8.93 5.54 -5.98
CA THR A 426 -9.88 5.52 -4.86
C THR A 426 -11.01 6.51 -5.07
N SER A 427 -12.23 6.13 -4.74
CA SER A 427 -13.39 7.04 -4.78
C SER A 427 -14.42 6.67 -3.72
N LEU A 428 -15.16 7.68 -3.22
CA LEU A 428 -16.45 7.41 -2.61
C LEU A 428 -17.36 6.73 -3.63
N PHE A 429 -18.19 5.79 -3.16
CA PHE A 429 -19.13 5.05 -4.02
C PHE A 429 -18.44 4.33 -5.18
N HIS A 430 -17.24 3.80 -4.94
CA HIS A 430 -16.35 3.24 -5.94
C HIS A 430 -17.02 2.24 -6.88
N LYS A 431 -17.98 1.45 -6.38
CA LYS A 431 -18.69 0.47 -7.21
C LYS A 431 -19.55 1.10 -8.30
N LEU A 432 -20.24 2.21 -7.99
CA LEU A 432 -21.03 2.95 -8.97
C LEU A 432 -20.13 3.78 -9.90
N ILE A 433 -19.09 4.39 -9.34
CA ILE A 433 -18.14 5.21 -10.11
C ILE A 433 -17.36 4.35 -11.11
N GLY A 434 -16.92 3.15 -10.72
CA GLY A 434 -16.20 2.24 -11.62
C GLY A 434 -17.09 1.60 -12.70
N LEU A 435 -18.42 1.68 -12.56
CA LEU A 435 -19.38 1.32 -13.61
C LEU A 435 -19.71 2.48 -14.58
N HIS A 436 -19.19 3.68 -14.32
CA HIS A 436 -19.38 4.83 -15.18
C HIS A 436 -18.37 4.77 -16.36
N ASP A 437 -18.88 4.73 -17.59
CA ASP A 437 -18.07 4.68 -18.82
C ASP A 437 -17.02 3.56 -18.88
N VAL A 438 -17.41 2.32 -18.54
CA VAL A 438 -16.55 1.15 -18.69
C VAL A 438 -16.16 0.95 -20.15
N LYS A 439 -14.88 1.14 -20.48
CA LYS A 439 -14.31 0.94 -21.83
C LYS A 439 -13.46 -0.33 -21.95
N SER A 440 -12.96 -0.81 -20.82
CA SER A 440 -11.98 -1.89 -20.65
C SER A 440 -12.42 -2.81 -19.51
N GLN A 441 -11.60 -3.80 -19.18
CA GLN A 441 -11.81 -4.64 -18.00
C GLN A 441 -11.50 -3.84 -16.73
N VAL A 442 -12.48 -3.78 -15.82
CA VAL A 442 -12.42 -3.03 -14.57
C VAL A 442 -12.65 -3.96 -13.39
N TYR A 443 -11.85 -3.81 -12.34
CA TYR A 443 -12.02 -4.50 -11.06
C TYR A 443 -12.39 -3.50 -9.97
N LEU A 444 -13.42 -3.82 -9.20
CA LEU A 444 -13.88 -3.03 -8.06
C LEU A 444 -13.53 -3.77 -6.78
N GLU A 445 -12.88 -3.07 -5.85
CA GLU A 445 -12.55 -3.62 -4.54
C GLU A 445 -13.77 -4.18 -3.82
N GLY A 446 -13.63 -5.37 -3.23
CA GLY A 446 -14.71 -5.96 -2.45
C GLY A 446 -14.41 -7.31 -1.79
N LYS A 447 -15.45 -7.85 -1.15
CA LYS A 447 -15.52 -9.17 -0.52
C LYS A 447 -16.72 -9.97 -1.08
N PRO A 448 -16.63 -10.59 -2.28
CA PRO A 448 -15.48 -10.58 -3.19
C PRO A 448 -15.38 -9.29 -4.01
N ALA A 449 -14.24 -9.10 -4.68
CA ALA A 449 -14.12 -8.08 -5.73
C ALA A 449 -15.04 -8.39 -6.92
N ILE A 450 -15.46 -7.34 -7.61
CA ILE A 450 -16.32 -7.44 -8.79
C ILE A 450 -15.48 -7.16 -10.03
N GLU A 451 -15.54 -8.07 -11.00
CA GLU A 451 -14.97 -7.91 -12.33
C GLU A 451 -16.05 -7.47 -13.30
N ILE A 452 -15.77 -6.43 -14.09
CA ILE A 452 -16.66 -5.86 -15.10
C ILE A 452 -15.90 -5.71 -16.41
N SER A 453 -16.59 -5.94 -17.52
CA SER A 453 -16.05 -5.75 -18.86
C SER A 453 -17.10 -5.10 -19.77
N SER A 454 -16.64 -4.30 -20.74
CA SER A 454 -17.48 -3.49 -21.63
C SER A 454 -18.34 -4.31 -22.61
N ASP A 455 -17.98 -5.57 -22.85
CA ASP A 455 -18.72 -6.52 -23.69
C ASP A 455 -19.98 -7.09 -23.01
N LYS A 456 -20.24 -6.75 -21.74
CA LYS A 456 -21.36 -7.25 -20.94
C LYS A 456 -22.31 -6.13 -20.50
N GLU A 457 -22.85 -5.36 -21.44
CA GLU A 457 -23.67 -4.18 -21.15
C GLU A 457 -24.90 -4.48 -20.26
N GLU A 458 -25.60 -5.60 -20.49
CA GLU A 458 -26.74 -6.01 -19.67
C GLU A 458 -26.33 -6.24 -18.21
N TYR A 459 -25.23 -6.96 -18.00
CA TYR A 459 -24.66 -7.19 -16.67
C TYR A 459 -24.23 -5.88 -16.01
N VAL A 460 -23.58 -4.96 -16.74
CA VAL A 460 -23.22 -3.63 -16.23
C VAL A 460 -24.46 -2.90 -15.71
N ASN A 461 -25.56 -2.93 -16.46
CA ASN A 461 -26.81 -2.27 -16.07
C ASN A 461 -27.50 -2.93 -14.88
N GLU A 462 -27.44 -4.26 -14.76
CA GLU A 462 -27.90 -4.99 -13.58
C GLU A 462 -27.08 -4.62 -12.34
N MET A 463 -25.75 -4.65 -12.43
CA MET A 463 -24.85 -4.31 -11.34
C MET A 463 -25.03 -2.85 -10.87
N LYS A 464 -25.29 -1.91 -11.79
CA LYS A 464 -25.63 -0.53 -11.43
C LYS A 464 -26.84 -0.45 -10.51
N LYS A 465 -27.93 -1.19 -10.82
CA LYS A 465 -29.14 -1.21 -9.98
C LYS A 465 -28.87 -1.85 -8.62
N ILE A 466 -28.11 -2.94 -8.59
CA ILE A 466 -27.74 -3.62 -7.34
C ILE A 466 -26.96 -2.67 -6.43
N PHE A 467 -25.93 -2.01 -6.95
CA PHE A 467 -25.11 -1.10 -6.16
C PHE A 467 -25.81 0.21 -5.80
N GLU A 468 -26.71 0.70 -6.66
CA GLU A 468 -27.56 1.84 -6.31
C GLU A 468 -28.41 1.50 -5.07
N ASN A 469 -29.08 0.35 -5.06
CA ASN A 469 -29.85 -0.10 -3.90
C ASN A 469 -28.97 -0.33 -2.67
N GLU A 470 -27.79 -0.94 -2.84
CA GLU A 470 -26.81 -1.14 -1.75
C GLU A 470 -26.45 0.20 -1.09
N TYR A 471 -26.02 1.19 -1.88
CA TYR A 471 -25.63 2.50 -1.34
C TYR A 471 -26.82 3.31 -0.82
N ILE A 472 -28.00 3.21 -1.43
CA ILE A 472 -29.21 3.84 -0.89
C ILE A 472 -29.47 3.33 0.52
N ASN A 473 -29.42 2.01 0.75
CA ASN A 473 -29.63 1.43 2.07
C ASN A 473 -28.57 1.91 3.08
N ILE A 474 -27.29 1.89 2.69
CA ILE A 474 -26.21 2.35 3.57
C ILE A 474 -26.35 3.84 3.93
N ILE A 475 -26.63 4.69 2.94
CA ILE A 475 -26.81 6.13 3.18
C ILE A 475 -28.09 6.39 3.98
N TYR A 476 -29.16 5.63 3.75
CA TYR A 476 -30.37 5.71 4.55
C TYR A 476 -30.08 5.39 6.02
N ASP A 477 -29.34 4.32 6.31
CA ASP A 477 -28.95 3.95 7.68
C ASP A 477 -28.09 5.04 8.34
N ILE A 478 -27.14 5.63 7.60
CA ILE A 478 -26.34 6.76 8.08
C ILE A 478 -27.24 7.97 8.39
N SER A 479 -28.27 8.20 7.57
CA SER A 479 -29.18 9.33 7.70
C SER A 479 -30.27 9.15 8.75
N LYS A 480 -30.55 7.90 9.17
CA LYS A 480 -31.67 7.55 10.06
C LYS A 480 -31.63 8.27 11.40
N LYS A 481 -30.45 8.65 11.88
CA LYS A 481 -30.30 9.41 13.13
C LYS A 481 -30.79 10.87 13.03
N PHE A 482 -31.02 11.37 11.82
CA PHE A 482 -31.52 12.72 11.55
C PHE A 482 -33.01 12.76 11.22
N LEU A 483 -33.63 11.59 11.01
CA LEU A 483 -35.06 11.39 10.74
C LEU A 483 -35.78 11.06 12.05
#